data_AF-A0A916WVT2-F1
#
_entry.id   AF-A0A916WVT2-F1
#
_cell.length_a   1.000
_cell.length_b   1.000
_cell.length_c   1.000
_cell.angle_alpha   90.00
_cell.angle_beta   90.00
_cell.angle_gamma   90.00
#
_symmetry.space_group_name_H-M   'P 1'
#
loop_
_entity.id
_entity.type
_entity.pdbx_description
1 polymer ?
#
loop_
_entity_poly.entity_id
_entity_poly.type
_entity_poly.pdbx_seq_one_letter_code
_entity_poly.pdbx_strand_id
1 'polypeptide(L)'
;MDKMKKSLHLRQMDIGALVKKISASGSKRDFMELPETAEIWNRTPKSLRMYLAYILRELREPWRLHCQPSGGRRDDLAYFSMWTRSRDKNFPELRPGYRPPKKKDDDDDDGDGVDDGSPLPPGL
;
A
#
# COMPACT_ATOMS: atom_id res chain seq x y z
N MET A 1 -27.93 -23.30 2.54
CA MET A 1 -28.33 -21.96 2.05
C MET A 1 -27.48 -20.83 2.65
N ASP A 2 -26.55 -21.13 3.57
CA ASP A 2 -25.80 -20.15 4.36
C ASP A 2 -24.59 -19.51 3.65
N LYS A 3 -23.97 -20.20 2.68
CA LYS A 3 -22.81 -19.67 1.95
C LYS A 3 -23.18 -18.46 1.07
N MET A 4 -24.30 -18.52 0.36
CA MET A 4 -24.75 -17.40 -0.51
C MET A 4 -25.08 -16.14 0.30
N LYS A 5 -25.73 -16.29 1.46
CA LYS A 5 -26.04 -15.16 2.36
C LYS A 5 -24.76 -14.51 2.90
N LYS A 6 -23.74 -15.29 3.27
CA LYS A 6 -22.44 -14.78 3.72
C LYS A 6 -21.70 -14.02 2.62
N SER A 7 -21.67 -14.55 1.40
CA SER A 7 -21.04 -13.86 0.26
C SER A 7 -21.74 -12.55 -0.10
N LEU A 8 -23.08 -12.53 -0.06
CA LEU A 8 -23.85 -11.30 -0.30
C LEU A 8 -23.58 -10.23 0.78
N HIS A 9 -23.50 -10.66 2.05
CA HIS A 9 -23.19 -9.77 3.16
C HIS A 9 -21.81 -9.12 3.00
N LEU A 10 -20.77 -9.90 2.65
CA LEU A 10 -19.42 -9.37 2.44
C LEU A 10 -19.37 -8.34 1.31
N ARG A 11 -20.08 -8.57 0.20
CA ARG A 11 -20.18 -7.63 -0.92
C ARG A 11 -20.83 -6.30 -0.55
N GLN A 12 -21.71 -6.30 0.45
CA GLN A 12 -22.37 -5.08 0.95
C GLN A 12 -21.59 -4.39 2.07
N MET A 13 -20.53 -5.01 2.60
CA MET A 13 -19.71 -4.41 3.65
C MET A 13 -18.86 -3.26 3.11
N ASP A 14 -18.74 -2.22 3.91
CA ASP A 14 -17.77 -1.14 3.75
C ASP A 14 -16.34 -1.67 3.83
N ILE A 15 -15.42 -1.05 3.07
CA ILE A 15 -14.02 -1.45 3.04
C ILE A 15 -13.34 -1.36 4.40
N GLY A 16 -13.68 -0.36 5.21
CA GLY A 16 -13.19 -0.22 6.58
C GLY A 16 -13.66 -1.36 7.49
N ALA A 17 -14.87 -1.88 7.26
CA ALA A 17 -15.39 -3.02 8.02
C ALA A 17 -14.71 -4.35 7.62
N LEU A 18 -14.40 -4.53 6.33
CA LEU A 18 -13.60 -5.67 5.86
C LEU A 18 -12.19 -5.63 6.46
N VAL A 19 -11.53 -4.47 6.38
CA VAL A 19 -10.20 -4.24 6.97
C VAL A 19 -10.20 -4.55 8.46
N LYS A 20 -11.19 -4.05 9.22
CA LYS A 20 -11.30 -4.31 10.66
C LYS A 20 -11.40 -5.80 10.99
N LYS A 21 -12.12 -6.59 10.18
CA LYS A 21 -12.24 -8.04 10.37
C LYS A 21 -10.93 -8.78 10.06
N ILE A 22 -10.19 -8.35 9.04
CA ILE A 22 -8.86 -8.91 8.73
C ILE A 22 -7.88 -8.57 9.85
N SER A 23 -7.82 -7.31 10.30
CA SER A 23 -6.96 -6.89 11.41
C SER A 23 -7.31 -7.55 12.74
N ALA A 24 -8.59 -7.86 12.97
CA ALA A 24 -9.03 -8.62 14.14
C ALA A 24 -8.72 -10.11 14.05
N SER A 25 -8.34 -10.61 12.86
CA SER A 25 -7.88 -11.98 12.72
C SER A 25 -6.49 -12.08 13.33
N GLY A 26 -6.32 -12.93 14.34
CA GLY A 26 -5.04 -13.07 15.03
C GLY A 26 -3.93 -13.52 14.08
N SER A 27 -2.69 -13.12 14.38
CA SER A 27 -1.51 -13.32 13.52
C SER A 27 -1.19 -14.79 13.18
N LYS A 28 -1.81 -15.75 13.86
CA LYS A 28 -1.66 -17.20 13.59
C LYS A 28 -2.48 -17.69 12.39
N ARG A 29 -3.48 -16.93 11.93
CA ARG A 29 -4.25 -17.29 10.73
C ARG A 29 -3.50 -16.88 9.46
N ASP A 30 -3.73 -17.64 8.40
CA ASP A 30 -3.41 -17.16 7.06
C ASP A 30 -4.46 -16.11 6.67
N PHE A 31 -4.00 -14.86 6.51
CA PHE A 31 -4.87 -13.77 6.12
C PHE A 31 -5.44 -13.96 4.71
N MET A 32 -4.74 -14.68 3.83
CA MET A 32 -5.18 -14.91 2.45
C MET A 32 -6.39 -15.85 2.36
N GLU A 33 -6.61 -16.69 3.38
CA GLU A 33 -7.75 -17.61 3.45
C GLU A 33 -9.03 -16.96 4.00
N LEU A 34 -8.94 -15.72 4.48
CA LEU A 34 -10.09 -15.02 5.02
C LEU A 34 -11.05 -14.60 3.89
N PRO A 35 -12.37 -14.81 4.04
CA PRO A 35 -13.33 -14.41 3.03
C PRO A 35 -13.40 -12.88 2.88
N GLU A 36 -13.06 -12.12 3.93
CA GLU A 36 -12.89 -10.67 3.88
C GLU A 36 -11.70 -10.25 3.01
N THR A 37 -10.61 -11.00 3.05
CA THR A 37 -9.44 -10.75 2.20
C THR A 37 -9.76 -11.02 0.74
N ALA A 38 -10.49 -12.10 0.44
CA ALA A 38 -10.96 -12.39 -0.91
C ALA A 38 -11.85 -11.27 -1.45
N GLU A 39 -12.72 -10.69 -0.61
CA GLU A 39 -13.56 -9.56 -0.99
C GLU A 39 -12.75 -8.28 -1.24
N ILE A 40 -11.82 -7.93 -0.34
CA ILE A 40 -10.90 -6.80 -0.56
C ILE A 40 -10.08 -7.01 -1.84
N TRP A 41 -9.59 -8.21 -2.10
CA TRP A 41 -8.82 -8.54 -3.31
C TRP A 41 -9.61 -8.28 -4.60
N ASN A 42 -10.90 -8.62 -4.61
CA ASN A 42 -11.78 -8.38 -5.75
C ASN A 42 -11.98 -6.88 -6.01
N ARG A 43 -12.09 -6.08 -4.95
CA ARG A 43 -12.23 -4.61 -5.03
C ARG A 43 -10.90 -3.90 -5.32
N THR A 44 -9.79 -4.53 -4.98
CA THR A 44 -8.44 -3.96 -5.11
C THR A 44 -8.07 -3.77 -6.59
N PRO A 45 -7.73 -2.54 -7.02
CA PRO A 45 -7.21 -2.27 -8.35
C PRO A 45 -6.01 -3.17 -8.67
N LYS A 46 -5.88 -3.62 -9.92
CA LYS A 46 -4.80 -4.53 -10.35
C LYS A 46 -3.40 -4.03 -9.96
N SER A 47 -3.17 -2.72 -10.05
CA SER A 47 -1.91 -2.08 -9.69
C SER A 47 -1.54 -2.19 -8.20
N LEU A 48 -2.50 -2.46 -7.33
CA LEU A 48 -2.32 -2.57 -5.87
C LEU A 48 -2.36 -4.01 -5.37
N ARG A 49 -2.71 -4.99 -6.21
CA ARG A 49 -2.81 -6.40 -5.78
C ARG A 49 -1.48 -6.96 -5.27
N MET A 50 -0.37 -6.61 -5.91
CA MET A 50 0.96 -6.97 -5.43
C MET A 50 1.24 -6.39 -4.05
N TYR A 51 0.83 -5.14 -3.81
CA TYR A 51 1.00 -4.50 -2.51
C TYR A 51 0.14 -5.16 -1.42
N LEU A 52 -1.11 -5.51 -1.73
CA LEU A 52 -1.98 -6.26 -0.82
C LEU A 52 -1.38 -7.62 -0.44
N ALA A 53 -0.91 -8.37 -1.44
CA ALA A 53 -0.25 -9.67 -1.20
C ALA A 53 1.00 -9.49 -0.35
N TYR A 54 1.83 -8.48 -0.64
CA TYR A 54 3.04 -8.19 0.12
C TYR A 54 2.73 -7.91 1.60
N ILE A 55 1.73 -7.08 1.90
CA ILE A 55 1.33 -6.79 3.28
C ILE A 55 0.84 -8.04 4.02
N LEU A 56 -0.04 -8.82 3.38
CA LEU A 56 -0.73 -9.91 4.07
C LEU A 56 0.08 -11.21 4.14
N ARG A 57 0.93 -11.46 3.14
CA ARG A 57 1.71 -12.70 3.03
C ARG A 57 3.15 -12.51 3.50
N GLU A 58 3.84 -11.50 2.97
CA GLU A 58 5.28 -11.31 3.22
C GLU A 58 5.50 -10.62 4.57
N LEU A 59 4.86 -9.47 4.78
CA LEU A 59 5.00 -8.71 6.03
C LEU A 59 4.15 -9.30 7.17
N ARG A 60 2.99 -9.90 6.84
CA ARG A 60 1.96 -10.34 7.80
C ARG A 60 1.48 -9.20 8.72
N GLU A 61 1.38 -7.99 8.17
CA GLU A 61 1.05 -6.77 8.91
C GLU A 61 -0.36 -6.24 8.53
N PRO A 62 -1.45 -6.90 8.94
CA PRO A 62 -2.80 -6.51 8.53
C PRO A 62 -3.17 -5.09 9.00
N TRP A 63 -2.49 -4.55 10.01
CA TRP A 63 -2.72 -3.17 10.45
C TRP A 63 -2.37 -2.13 9.37
N ARG A 64 -1.49 -2.45 8.40
CA ARG A 64 -1.19 -1.57 7.26
C ARG A 64 -2.35 -1.43 6.27
N LEU A 65 -3.35 -2.30 6.36
CA LEU A 65 -4.61 -2.12 5.64
C LEU A 65 -5.40 -0.90 6.18
N HIS A 66 -5.13 -0.43 7.40
CA HIS A 66 -5.80 0.77 7.91
C HIS A 66 -5.25 2.02 7.22
N CYS A 67 -5.94 2.43 6.17
CA CYS A 67 -5.80 3.75 5.57
C CYS A 67 -7.16 4.44 5.66
N GLN A 68 -7.24 5.49 6.48
CA GLN A 68 -8.43 6.34 6.51
C GLN A 68 -8.23 7.47 5.50
N PRO A 69 -9.03 7.54 4.42
CA PRO A 69 -9.15 8.75 3.62
C PRO A 69 -9.44 9.97 4.49
N SER A 70 -8.66 11.04 4.30
CA SER A 70 -8.93 12.34 4.89
C SER A 70 -10.12 12.99 4.18
N GLY A 71 -10.93 13.77 4.93
CA GLY A 71 -12.06 14.51 4.36
C GLY A 71 -13.39 13.73 4.30
N GLY A 72 -13.56 12.68 5.10
CA GLY A 72 -14.86 12.05 5.37
C GLY A 72 -15.41 11.11 4.29
N ARG A 73 -14.76 11.02 3.12
CA ARG A 73 -15.07 9.99 2.12
C ARG A 73 -14.71 8.61 2.63
N ARG A 74 -15.58 7.62 2.48
CA ARG A 74 -15.35 6.24 2.95
C ARG A 74 -15.48 5.20 1.83
N ASP A 75 -15.62 5.65 0.59
CA ASP A 75 -15.72 4.78 -0.57
C ASP A 75 -14.39 4.11 -0.96
N ASP A 76 -14.49 3.02 -1.71
CA ASP A 76 -13.36 2.22 -2.19
C ASP A 76 -12.33 3.06 -2.96
N LEU A 77 -12.78 4.03 -3.78
CA LEU A 77 -11.89 4.86 -4.59
C LEU A 77 -11.03 5.76 -3.70
N ALA A 78 -11.63 6.42 -2.72
CA ALA A 78 -10.91 7.24 -1.75
C ALA A 78 -9.90 6.41 -0.94
N TYR A 79 -10.30 5.20 -0.52
CA TYR A 79 -9.43 4.26 0.20
C TYR A 79 -8.22 3.85 -0.66
N PHE A 80 -8.43 3.36 -1.88
CA PHE A 80 -7.35 2.88 -2.74
C PHE A 80 -6.43 3.99 -3.27
N SER A 81 -6.93 5.23 -3.37
CA SER A 81 -6.10 6.41 -3.68
C SER A 81 -5.07 6.67 -2.58
N MET A 82 -5.47 6.62 -1.31
CA MET A 82 -4.55 6.74 -0.17
C MET A 82 -3.57 5.57 -0.13
N TRP A 83 -4.06 4.36 -0.43
CA TRP A 83 -3.24 3.17 -0.43
C TRP A 83 -2.16 3.18 -1.53
N THR A 84 -2.49 3.77 -2.69
CA THR A 84 -1.52 4.04 -3.76
C THR A 84 -0.41 4.95 -3.29
N ARG A 85 -0.74 6.06 -2.61
CA ARG A 85 0.25 6.99 -2.06
C ARG A 85 1.12 6.33 -1.00
N SER A 86 0.54 5.47 -0.16
CA SER A 86 1.27 4.72 0.87
C SER A 86 2.26 3.73 0.26
N ARG A 87 1.85 2.97 -0.77
CA ARG A 87 2.76 2.10 -1.53
C ARG A 87 3.89 2.91 -2.15
N ASP A 88 3.59 3.99 -2.86
CA ASP A 88 4.60 4.74 -3.63
C ASP A 88 5.66 5.38 -2.72
N LYS A 89 5.29 5.71 -1.48
CA LYS A 89 6.20 6.24 -0.46
C LYS A 89 7.06 5.15 0.20
N ASN A 90 6.44 4.03 0.59
CA ASN A 90 7.09 3.05 1.47
C ASN A 90 7.68 1.85 0.73
N PHE A 91 7.13 1.53 -0.44
CA PHE A 91 7.48 0.37 -1.27
C PHE A 91 7.43 0.75 -2.76
N PRO A 92 8.24 1.74 -3.19
CA PRO A 92 8.25 2.19 -4.58
C PRO A 92 8.58 1.06 -5.56
N GLU A 93 9.30 0.02 -5.13
CA GLU A 93 9.61 -1.19 -5.88
C GLU A 93 8.37 -2.02 -6.26
N LEU A 94 7.26 -1.87 -5.53
CA LEU A 94 5.99 -2.53 -5.83
C LEU A 94 5.15 -1.73 -6.84
N ARG A 95 5.65 -0.60 -7.34
CA ARG A 95 4.98 0.17 -8.39
C ARG A 95 5.05 -0.57 -9.72
N PRO A 96 3.95 -0.62 -10.50
CA PRO A 96 4.01 -1.10 -11.88
C PRO A 96 5.06 -0.33 -12.69
N GLY A 97 6.03 -1.05 -13.27
CA GLY A 97 7.09 -0.45 -14.07
C GLY A 97 8.17 0.27 -13.28
N TYR A 98 8.30 0.03 -11.96
CA TYR A 98 9.41 0.56 -11.19
C TYR A 98 10.76 0.18 -11.82
N ARG A 99 11.60 1.21 -12.00
CA ARG A 99 13.02 1.02 -12.30
C ARG A 99 13.80 1.52 -11.10
N PRO A 100 14.71 0.70 -10.53
CA PRO A 100 15.58 1.18 -9.49
C PRO A 100 16.35 2.40 -10.01
N PRO A 101 16.55 3.44 -9.19
CA PRO A 101 17.42 4.54 -9.58
C PRO A 101 18.78 3.96 -9.93
N LYS A 102 19.39 4.45 -11.01
CA LYS A 102 20.77 4.09 -11.33
C LYS A 102 21.60 4.42 -10.09
N LYS A 103 22.30 3.42 -9.54
CA LYS A 103 23.36 3.69 -8.59
C LYS A 103 24.27 4.71 -9.28
N LYS A 104 24.53 5.84 -8.61
CA LYS A 104 25.78 6.54 -8.90
C LYS A 104 26.84 5.54 -8.45
N ASP A 105 27.54 4.94 -9.39
CA ASP A 105 28.77 4.26 -9.06
C ASP A 105 29.66 5.32 -8.40
N ASP A 106 30.01 5.10 -7.13
CA ASP A 106 30.98 5.88 -6.36
C ASP A 106 32.40 5.52 -6.87
N ASP A 107 32.61 5.64 -8.18
CA ASP A 107 33.86 5.35 -8.88
C ASP A 107 34.06 6.40 -10.00
N ASP A 108 34.13 7.67 -9.60
CA ASP A 108 34.84 8.72 -10.35
C ASP A 108 35.32 9.77 -9.33
N ASP A 109 36.37 9.39 -8.57
CA ASP A 109 37.42 10.32 -8.19
C ASP A 109 38.21 10.64 -9.46
N ASP A 110 37.78 11.67 -10.19
CA ASP A 110 38.68 12.47 -11.02
C ASP A 110 38.11 13.89 -11.05
N GLY A 111 38.81 14.79 -10.36
CA GLY A 111 38.42 16.18 -10.24
C GLY A 111 38.58 16.94 -11.55
N ASP A 112 37.69 17.90 -11.80
CA ASP A 112 38.11 19.24 -12.18
C ASP A 112 36.96 20.20 -11.88
N GLY A 113 37.32 21.37 -11.34
CA GLY A 113 36.36 22.35 -10.84
C GLY A 113 35.61 23.07 -11.95
N VAL A 114 34.36 23.45 -11.64
CA VAL A 114 33.82 24.77 -12.01
C VAL A 114 32.79 25.20 -10.97
N ASP A 115 33.15 26.28 -10.28
CA ASP A 115 32.29 27.21 -9.57
C ASP A 115 31.26 27.82 -10.54
N ASP A 116 29.96 27.71 -10.26
CA ASP A 116 28.99 28.76 -10.59
C ASP A 116 27.66 28.58 -9.82
N GLY A 117 27.49 29.38 -8.76
CA GLY A 117 26.25 30.10 -8.49
C GLY A 117 25.06 29.34 -7.89
N SER A 118 24.97 29.30 -6.55
CA SER A 118 23.81 29.86 -5.81
C SER A 118 23.99 29.78 -4.28
N PRO A 119 23.53 30.80 -3.53
CA PRO A 119 23.97 31.07 -2.17
C PRO A 119 23.35 30.12 -1.13
N LEU A 120 24.13 29.80 -0.10
CA LEU A 120 23.69 29.05 1.08
C LEU A 120 22.55 29.80 1.81
N PRO A 121 21.58 29.07 2.40
CA PRO A 121 20.53 29.69 3.21
C PRO A 121 21.12 30.26 4.51
N PRO A 122 20.67 31.44 4.98
CA PRO A 122 21.12 31.97 6.26
C PRO A 122 20.50 31.15 7.39
N GLY A 123 21.37 30.55 8.22
CA GLY A 123 21.01 30.03 9.53
C GLY A 123 21.33 31.08 10.60
N LEU A 124 20.29 31.68 11.18
CA LEU A 124 20.20 32.23 12.54
C LEU A 124 18.75 32.71 12.80
#